data_AF-A0A365PWQ3-F1
#
_entry.id   AF-A0A365PWQ3-F1
#
_cell.length_a   1.000
_cell.length_b   1.000
_cell.length_c   1.000
_cell.angle_alpha   90.00
_cell.angle_beta   90.00
_cell.angle_gamma   90.00
#
_symmetry.space_group_name_H-M   'P 1'
#
loop_
_entity.id
_entity.type
_entity.pdbx_description
1 polymer ?
#
loop_
_entity_poly.entity_id
_entity_poly.type
_entity_poly.pdbx_seq_one_letter_code
_entity_poly.pdbx_strand_id
1 'polypeptide(L)'
;MNFLKPLIISILLVNTSVAEELIKPLSPSFLGSHEIHFSNTASDGDEKALTAELVQEGGQRMVLPVRCNPEGGEPSLSSSYSLALPDGSNALVITCSYDLNHSGLGLKGTQYISYVFKEVSGSIERFKRLEQLISGYEGDAENGERQYYFYPTSELAKQKLKDGETDSPKLIHQIILTRLANRDYEAIRSYTSDRKNKETIRKPPTAKPDISIYNDIGYALAEANELDLALCVLRNVEEISPERTVLMLNLADVLWEKGLQEEAKPYYQKYYSQMENIGKKRLVPMRVMARLLS
;
A
#
# COMPACT_ATOMS: atom_id res chain seq x y z
N MET A 1 31.96 36.48 -64.61
CA MET A 1 31.77 35.37 -63.66
C MET A 1 31.06 35.92 -62.44
N ASN A 2 29.75 35.70 -62.36
CA ASN A 2 28.87 36.18 -61.29
C ASN A 2 29.06 35.32 -60.04
N PHE A 3 29.50 35.91 -58.93
CA PHE A 3 29.46 35.26 -57.62
C PHE A 3 28.21 35.70 -56.87
N LEU A 4 27.22 34.82 -56.80
CA LEU A 4 26.09 34.92 -55.87
C LEU A 4 26.62 34.87 -54.43
N LYS A 5 26.21 35.83 -53.59
CA LYS A 5 26.36 35.74 -52.13
C LYS A 5 25.26 34.82 -51.56
N PRO A 6 25.58 33.92 -50.62
CA PRO A 6 24.56 33.10 -49.99
C PRO A 6 23.76 33.94 -48.98
N LEU A 7 22.44 33.87 -49.09
CA LEU A 7 21.50 34.43 -48.14
C LEU A 7 21.44 33.50 -46.92
N ILE A 8 21.93 33.95 -45.77
CA ILE A 8 21.81 33.21 -44.50
C ILE A 8 20.38 33.42 -44.01
N ILE A 9 19.52 32.41 -44.17
CA ILE A 9 18.19 32.37 -43.59
C ILE A 9 18.35 31.91 -42.13
N SER A 10 18.28 32.85 -41.19
CA SER A 10 18.13 32.55 -39.77
C SER A 10 16.73 32.01 -39.52
N ILE A 11 16.61 30.68 -39.44
CA ILE A 11 15.39 30.01 -38.97
C ILE A 11 15.34 30.21 -37.45
N LEU A 12 14.46 31.10 -36.98
CA LEU A 12 14.05 31.12 -35.58
C LEU A 12 13.28 29.82 -35.30
N LEU A 13 13.93 28.87 -34.64
CA LEU A 13 13.26 27.74 -34.00
C LEU A 13 12.47 28.30 -32.80
N VAL A 14 11.18 28.53 -32.99
CA VAL A 14 10.24 28.75 -31.90
C VAL A 14 10.08 27.40 -31.21
N ASN A 15 10.79 27.19 -30.09
CA ASN A 15 10.55 26.07 -29.20
C ASN A 15 9.17 26.26 -28.55
N THR A 16 8.11 25.79 -29.20
CA THR A 16 6.83 25.58 -28.53
C THR A 16 6.98 24.36 -27.65
N SER A 17 7.30 24.56 -26.36
CA SER A 17 7.23 23.48 -25.37
C SER A 17 5.77 23.10 -25.20
N VAL A 18 5.31 22.10 -25.96
CA VAL A 18 4.04 21.44 -25.65
C VAL A 18 4.24 20.77 -24.30
N ALA A 19 3.44 21.14 -23.30
CA ALA A 19 3.48 20.48 -22.00
C ALA A 19 3.22 18.97 -22.23
N GLU A 20 4.15 18.13 -21.76
CA GLU A 20 4.09 16.69 -21.99
C GLU A 20 2.85 16.13 -21.26
N GLU A 21 1.88 15.67 -22.04
CA GLU A 21 0.63 15.09 -21.53
C GLU A 21 0.89 13.66 -21.07
N LEU A 22 0.57 13.35 -19.81
CA LEU A 22 0.73 12.01 -19.26
C LEU A 22 -0.57 11.22 -19.44
N ILE A 23 -0.49 10.12 -20.19
CA ILE A 23 -1.66 9.27 -20.49
C ILE A 23 -1.60 7.99 -19.65
N LYS A 24 -2.72 7.62 -19.02
CA LYS A 24 -2.87 6.37 -18.26
C LYS A 24 -4.06 5.56 -18.76
N PRO A 25 -3.91 4.24 -18.97
CA PRO A 25 -5.03 3.39 -19.37
C PRO A 25 -6.00 3.15 -18.20
N LEU A 26 -7.26 2.92 -18.54
CA LEU A 26 -8.33 2.57 -17.60
C LEU A 26 -8.81 1.14 -17.88
N SER A 27 -8.85 0.33 -16.82
CA SER A 27 -9.40 -1.02 -16.87
C SER A 27 -10.01 -1.37 -15.51
N PRO A 28 -11.35 -1.45 -15.40
CA PRO A 28 -12.37 -1.31 -16.46
C PRO A 28 -12.47 0.10 -17.05
N SER A 29 -13.15 0.29 -18.18
CA SER A 29 -13.45 1.64 -18.66
C SER A 29 -14.34 2.40 -17.67
N PHE A 30 -14.26 3.73 -17.70
CA PHE A 30 -15.04 4.61 -16.84
C PHE A 30 -15.75 5.67 -17.69
N LEU A 31 -17.08 5.72 -17.64
CA LEU A 31 -17.90 6.57 -18.52
C LEU A 31 -17.54 6.45 -20.03
N GLY A 32 -17.36 5.20 -20.49
CA GLY A 32 -16.97 4.89 -21.86
C GLY A 32 -15.52 5.25 -22.23
N SER A 33 -14.76 5.84 -21.30
CA SER A 33 -13.36 6.22 -21.53
C SER A 33 -12.42 5.09 -21.16
N HIS A 34 -11.43 4.84 -22.02
CA HIS A 34 -10.42 3.79 -21.86
C HIS A 34 -9.06 4.34 -21.42
N GLU A 35 -8.93 5.66 -21.36
CA GLU A 35 -7.73 6.37 -20.93
C GLU A 35 -8.10 7.68 -20.23
N ILE A 36 -7.16 8.16 -19.44
CA ILE A 36 -7.20 9.43 -18.74
C ILE A 36 -5.91 10.19 -19.02
N HIS A 37 -6.06 11.47 -19.31
CA HIS A 37 -4.99 12.37 -19.69
C HIS A 37 -4.73 13.33 -18.56
N PHE A 38 -3.45 13.55 -18.25
CA PHE A 38 -2.99 14.46 -17.22
C PHE A 38 -2.12 15.54 -17.84
N SER A 39 -2.31 16.76 -17.37
CA SER A 39 -1.55 17.92 -17.82
C SER A 39 -1.29 18.87 -16.66
N ASN A 40 -0.19 19.61 -16.76
CA ASN A 40 0.14 20.66 -15.81
C ASN A 40 -0.44 21.99 -16.31
N THR A 41 -1.30 22.60 -15.51
CA THR A 41 -1.89 23.92 -15.79
C THR A 41 -1.35 24.94 -14.80
N ALA A 42 -1.24 26.21 -15.23
CA ALA A 42 -0.80 27.28 -14.34
C ALA A 42 -1.74 27.40 -13.13
N SER A 43 -1.15 27.45 -11.95
CA SER A 43 -1.81 27.80 -10.68
C SER A 43 -1.47 29.25 -10.32
N ASP A 44 -1.89 29.72 -9.15
CA ASP A 44 -1.52 31.05 -8.67
C ASP A 44 0.01 31.19 -8.60
N GLY A 45 0.57 32.18 -9.31
CA GLY A 45 2.03 32.39 -9.42
C GLY A 45 2.69 31.53 -10.51
N ASP A 46 3.93 31.08 -10.25
CA ASP A 46 4.71 30.22 -11.15
C ASP A 46 4.43 28.72 -10.94
N GLU A 47 3.58 28.39 -9.97
CA GLU A 47 3.26 27.02 -9.60
C GLU A 47 2.35 26.35 -10.62
N LYS A 48 2.46 25.02 -10.74
CA LYS A 48 1.64 24.23 -11.67
C LYS A 48 0.76 23.26 -10.89
N ALA A 49 -0.52 23.20 -11.27
CA ALA A 49 -1.44 22.21 -10.78
C ALA A 49 -1.57 21.06 -11.77
N LEU A 50 -1.59 19.83 -11.28
CA LEU A 50 -1.92 18.67 -12.09
C LEU A 50 -3.45 18.59 -12.25
N THR A 51 -3.91 18.60 -13.49
CA THR A 51 -5.32 18.45 -13.87
C THR A 51 -5.52 17.16 -14.67
N ALA A 52 -6.77 16.69 -14.77
CA ALA A 52 -7.09 15.44 -15.44
C ALA A 52 -8.32 15.56 -16.33
N GLU A 53 -8.30 14.87 -17.47
CA GLU A 53 -9.40 14.79 -18.43
C GLU A 53 -9.63 13.34 -18.87
N LEU A 54 -10.89 12.94 -19.01
CA LEU A 54 -11.25 11.70 -19.69
C LEU A 54 -11.39 11.95 -21.19
N VAL A 55 -10.91 11.00 -21.99
CA VAL A 55 -11.10 11.00 -23.45
C VAL A 55 -12.16 9.94 -23.79
N GLN A 56 -13.32 10.42 -24.22
CA GLN A 56 -14.46 9.57 -24.59
C GLN A 56 -14.35 9.08 -26.04
N GLU A 57 -15.13 8.05 -26.37
CA GLU A 57 -15.30 7.60 -27.76
C GLU A 57 -15.75 8.78 -28.65
N GLY A 58 -15.03 9.01 -29.75
CA GLY A 58 -15.24 10.18 -30.63
C GLY A 58 -14.35 11.39 -30.32
N GLY A 59 -13.46 11.30 -29.32
CA GLY A 59 -12.45 12.33 -29.02
C GLY A 59 -12.95 13.49 -28.15
N GLN A 60 -14.17 13.39 -27.62
CA GLN A 60 -14.68 14.35 -26.65
C GLN A 60 -13.88 14.28 -25.35
N ARG A 61 -13.41 15.44 -24.87
CA ARG A 61 -12.66 15.56 -23.62
C ARG A 61 -13.59 16.04 -22.50
N MET A 62 -13.57 15.34 -21.38
CA MET A 62 -14.31 15.68 -20.17
C MET A 62 -13.34 16.02 -19.06
N VAL A 63 -13.29 17.29 -18.66
CA VAL A 63 -12.45 17.76 -17.55
C VAL A 63 -12.98 17.21 -16.24
N LEU A 64 -12.11 16.57 -15.46
CA LEU A 64 -12.44 16.09 -14.12
C LEU A 64 -12.25 17.22 -13.10
N PRO A 65 -13.09 17.30 -12.05
CA PRO A 65 -12.91 18.26 -10.96
C PRO A 65 -11.81 17.77 -9.99
N VAL A 66 -10.63 17.50 -10.55
CA VAL A 66 -9.39 17.16 -9.86
C VAL A 66 -8.41 18.30 -10.07
N ARG A 67 -7.78 18.74 -8.98
CA ARG A 67 -6.72 19.72 -9.05
C ARG A 67 -5.73 19.41 -7.93
N CYS A 68 -4.60 18.83 -8.28
CA CYS A 68 -3.49 18.64 -7.34
C CYS A 68 -2.76 19.98 -7.26
N ASN A 69 -3.15 20.83 -6.31
CA ASN A 69 -2.47 22.11 -6.09
C ASN A 69 -1.19 21.88 -5.28
N PRO A 70 -0.13 22.64 -5.53
CA PRO A 70 1.05 22.66 -4.68
C PRO A 70 0.67 23.00 -3.22
N GLU A 71 0.89 22.06 -2.29
CA GLU A 71 0.62 22.24 -0.86
C GLU A 71 1.91 22.59 -0.10
N GLY A 72 2.70 23.53 -0.63
CA GLY A 72 4.07 23.80 -0.15
C GLY A 72 5.12 22.83 -0.71
N GLY A 73 4.77 22.06 -1.75
CA GLY A 73 5.65 21.19 -2.54
C GLY A 73 5.07 20.94 -3.92
N GLU A 74 5.88 20.45 -4.87
CA GLU A 74 5.46 20.18 -6.24
C GLU A 74 4.49 18.98 -6.29
N PRO A 75 3.27 19.14 -6.86
CA PRO A 75 2.32 18.05 -6.97
C PRO A 75 2.82 16.96 -7.93
N SER A 76 2.71 15.70 -7.51
CA SER A 76 3.01 14.54 -8.35
C SER A 76 1.82 13.59 -8.44
N LEU A 77 1.69 12.89 -9.57
CA LEU A 77 0.72 11.80 -9.70
C LEU A 77 1.27 10.53 -9.07
N SER A 78 0.76 10.16 -7.89
CA SER A 78 1.10 8.90 -7.23
C SER A 78 0.48 7.71 -7.95
N SER A 79 -0.82 7.78 -8.23
CA SER A 79 -1.51 6.73 -8.98
C SER A 79 -2.78 7.24 -9.68
N SER A 80 -3.18 6.53 -10.74
CA SER A 80 -4.47 6.70 -11.41
C SER A 80 -4.94 5.36 -11.93
N TYR A 81 -6.17 4.98 -11.60
CA TYR A 81 -6.76 3.72 -12.03
C TYR A 81 -8.28 3.74 -11.88
N SER A 82 -8.94 2.86 -12.63
CA SER A 82 -10.34 2.51 -12.42
C SER A 82 -10.46 1.13 -11.75
N LEU A 83 -11.59 0.88 -11.08
CA LEU A 83 -11.92 -0.41 -10.47
C LEU A 83 -13.43 -0.60 -10.34
N ALA A 84 -13.87 -1.86 -10.32
CA ALA A 84 -15.20 -2.21 -9.83
C ALA A 84 -15.21 -2.27 -8.28
N LEU A 85 -16.20 -1.62 -7.68
CA LEU A 85 -16.47 -1.62 -6.25
C LEU A 85 -17.41 -2.77 -5.85
N PRO A 86 -17.46 -3.16 -4.57
CA PRO A 86 -18.33 -4.25 -4.09
C PRO A 86 -19.83 -4.02 -4.32
N ASP A 87 -20.27 -2.76 -4.42
CA ASP A 87 -21.66 -2.39 -4.71
C ASP A 87 -22.02 -2.54 -6.21
N GLY A 88 -21.10 -3.04 -7.03
CA GLY A 88 -21.26 -3.24 -8.47
C GLY A 88 -20.97 -1.99 -9.31
N SER A 89 -20.76 -0.83 -8.69
CA SER A 89 -20.40 0.39 -9.41
C SER A 89 -18.92 0.42 -9.81
N ASN A 90 -18.59 1.15 -10.88
CA ASN A 90 -17.20 1.47 -11.19
C ASN A 90 -16.79 2.78 -10.52
N ALA A 91 -15.53 2.85 -10.11
CA ALA A 91 -14.92 4.08 -9.63
C ALA A 91 -13.64 4.39 -10.40
N LEU A 92 -13.36 5.68 -10.55
CA LEU A 92 -12.08 6.22 -11.00
C LEU A 92 -11.37 6.84 -9.81
N VAL A 93 -10.11 6.47 -9.61
CA VAL A 93 -9.28 6.94 -8.51
C VAL A 93 -8.08 7.67 -9.07
N ILE A 94 -7.81 8.85 -8.52
CA ILE A 94 -6.64 9.66 -8.81
C ILE A 94 -6.03 10.04 -7.47
N THR A 95 -4.77 9.69 -7.24
CA THR A 95 -4.04 10.02 -6.02
C THR A 95 -2.91 10.97 -6.36
N CYS A 96 -2.97 12.18 -5.79
CA CYS A 96 -1.87 13.13 -5.78
C CYS A 96 -0.95 12.82 -4.60
N SER A 97 0.36 13.02 -4.77
CA SER A 97 1.34 13.03 -3.69
C SER A 97 2.12 14.34 -3.64
N TYR A 98 2.42 14.78 -2.42
CA TYR A 98 3.16 16.01 -2.14
C TYR A 98 4.28 15.71 -1.15
N ASP A 99 5.52 15.99 -1.54
CA ASP A 99 6.64 15.91 -0.61
C ASP A 99 6.72 17.20 0.20
N LEU A 100 6.41 17.08 1.49
CA LEU A 100 6.38 18.17 2.45
C LEU A 100 7.68 18.19 3.25
N ASN A 101 8.33 19.35 3.31
CA ASN A 101 9.53 19.55 4.12
C ASN A 101 9.52 20.94 4.74
N HIS A 102 8.93 21.06 5.91
CA HIS A 102 8.83 22.31 6.65
C HIS A 102 9.70 22.25 7.91
N SER A 103 11.01 22.42 7.74
CA SER A 103 12.00 22.33 8.82
C SER A 103 11.69 23.21 10.04
N GLY A 104 11.09 24.38 9.85
CA GLY A 104 10.68 25.27 10.94
C GLY A 104 9.47 24.79 11.77
N LEU A 105 8.71 23.81 11.26
CA LEU A 105 7.57 23.19 11.94
C LEU A 105 7.85 21.73 12.31
N GLY A 106 9.03 21.18 12.00
CA GLY A 106 9.34 19.76 12.23
C GLY A 106 8.59 18.78 11.33
N LEU A 107 7.85 19.26 10.32
CA LEU A 107 7.06 18.43 9.42
C LEU A 107 7.92 17.93 8.25
N LYS A 108 8.04 16.61 8.06
CA LYS A 108 8.76 16.03 6.91
C LYS A 108 8.18 14.68 6.48
N GLY A 109 7.67 14.61 5.24
CA GLY A 109 7.02 13.39 4.76
C GLY A 109 6.31 13.58 3.44
N THR A 110 5.44 12.63 3.10
CA THR A 110 4.64 12.65 1.87
C THR A 110 3.16 12.64 2.23
N GLN A 111 2.43 13.64 1.76
CA GLN A 111 0.97 13.71 1.83
C GLN A 111 0.37 13.05 0.60
N TYR A 112 -0.61 12.17 0.79
CA TYR A 112 -1.39 11.52 -0.25
C TYR A 112 -2.83 12.01 -0.20
N ILE A 113 -3.33 12.55 -1.31
CA ILE A 113 -4.72 13.01 -1.45
C ILE A 113 -5.35 12.28 -2.61
N SER A 114 -6.34 11.46 -2.30
CA SER A 114 -7.08 10.66 -3.28
C SER A 114 -8.42 11.30 -3.62
N TYR A 115 -8.75 11.28 -4.90
CA TYR A 115 -10.03 11.68 -5.47
C TYR A 115 -10.69 10.41 -6.00
N VAL A 116 -11.91 10.13 -5.53
CA VAL A 116 -12.65 8.93 -5.90
C VAL A 116 -13.94 9.38 -6.57
N PHE A 117 -14.05 9.06 -7.84
CA PHE A 117 -15.18 9.41 -8.69
C PHE A 117 -16.06 8.20 -8.94
N LYS A 118 -17.37 8.38 -8.82
CA LYS A 118 -18.38 7.38 -9.20
C LYS A 118 -19.31 7.97 -10.25
N GLU A 119 -19.82 7.10 -11.10
CA GLU A 119 -20.92 7.45 -11.99
C GLU A 119 -22.26 7.39 -11.22
N VAL A 120 -23.01 8.49 -11.28
CA VAL A 120 -24.36 8.62 -10.72
C VAL A 120 -25.24 9.24 -11.80
N SER A 121 -26.19 8.48 -12.32
CA SER A 121 -27.17 8.95 -13.33
C SER A 121 -26.53 9.62 -14.56
N GLY A 122 -25.42 9.07 -15.07
CA GLY A 122 -24.69 9.61 -16.22
C GLY A 122 -23.83 10.85 -15.92
N SER A 123 -23.72 11.24 -14.65
CA SER A 123 -22.82 12.30 -14.16
C SER A 123 -21.73 11.71 -13.27
N ILE A 124 -20.67 12.48 -13.02
CA ILE A 124 -19.59 12.11 -12.09
C ILE A 124 -19.80 12.79 -10.75
N GLU A 125 -19.72 12.03 -9.67
CA GLU A 125 -19.72 12.55 -8.30
C GLU A 125 -18.47 12.12 -7.52
N ARG A 126 -18.00 13.01 -6.63
CA ARG A 126 -16.91 12.70 -5.70
C ARG A 126 -17.43 11.95 -4.48
N PHE A 127 -16.86 10.79 -4.21
CA PHE A 127 -17.26 9.94 -3.11
C PHE A 127 -16.31 10.11 -1.91
N LYS A 128 -16.52 11.20 -1.16
CA LYS A 128 -15.66 11.67 -0.05
C LYS A 128 -15.29 10.61 0.98
N ARG A 129 -16.22 9.72 1.31
CA ARG A 129 -15.96 8.65 2.27
C ARG A 129 -14.84 7.71 1.79
N LEU A 130 -14.83 7.35 0.51
CA LEU A 130 -13.78 6.50 -0.05
C LEU A 130 -12.46 7.27 -0.22
N GLU A 131 -12.52 8.57 -0.55
CA GLU A 131 -11.34 9.44 -0.57
C GLU A 131 -10.59 9.40 0.76
N GLN A 132 -11.31 9.50 1.89
CA GLN A 132 -10.74 9.47 3.24
C GLN A 132 -10.07 8.14 3.58
N LEU A 133 -10.57 7.01 3.08
CA LEU A 133 -9.98 5.69 3.37
C LEU A 133 -8.60 5.49 2.75
N ILE A 134 -8.31 6.18 1.65
CA ILE A 134 -7.07 6.05 0.87
C ILE A 134 -6.36 7.39 0.70
N SER A 135 -6.55 8.32 1.63
CA SER A 135 -5.73 9.52 1.77
C SER A 135 -5.02 9.47 3.12
N GLY A 136 -3.86 10.12 3.23
CA GLY A 136 -3.11 10.10 4.48
C GLY A 136 -1.70 10.65 4.32
N TYR A 137 -0.94 10.64 5.40
CA TYR A 137 0.40 11.19 5.48
C TYR A 137 1.37 10.14 6.01
N GLU A 138 2.55 10.05 5.39
CA GLU A 138 3.68 9.24 5.85
C GLU A 138 4.84 10.18 6.16
N GLY A 139 5.28 10.26 7.41
CA GLY A 139 6.34 11.17 7.78
C GLY A 139 6.39 11.54 9.25
N ASP A 140 7.22 12.54 9.55
CA ASP A 140 7.34 13.13 10.88
C ASP A 140 6.34 14.28 10.99
N ALA A 141 5.46 14.23 11.99
CA ALA A 141 4.53 15.30 12.31
C ALA A 141 5.23 16.44 13.09
N GLU A 142 4.54 17.57 13.23
CA GLU A 142 5.13 18.77 13.87
C GLU A 142 5.59 18.56 15.32
N ASN A 143 4.94 17.63 16.03
CA ASN A 143 5.29 17.23 17.39
C ASN A 143 6.43 16.19 17.45
N GLY A 144 7.00 15.81 16.30
CA GLY A 144 8.03 14.79 16.17
C GLY A 144 7.50 13.35 16.18
N GLU A 145 6.18 13.13 16.26
CA GLU A 145 5.60 11.80 16.16
C GLU A 145 5.64 11.31 14.72
N ARG A 146 6.02 10.03 14.54
CA ARG A 146 5.97 9.38 13.25
C ARG A 146 4.53 9.00 12.89
N GLN A 147 4.07 9.44 11.73
CA GLN A 147 2.80 9.06 11.13
C GLN A 147 3.01 8.07 9.97
N TYR A 148 2.07 7.15 9.84
CA TYR A 148 2.13 6.06 8.87
C TYR A 148 0.90 6.08 7.95
N TYR A 149 1.16 5.95 6.65
CA TYR A 149 0.14 5.74 5.64
C TYR A 149 0.29 4.37 5.00
N PHE A 150 -0.78 3.58 5.02
CA PHE A 150 -0.72 2.14 4.73
C PHE A 150 -1.16 1.75 3.32
N TYR A 151 -1.61 2.71 2.49
CA TYR A 151 -2.12 2.43 1.14
C TYR A 151 -1.39 3.20 0.02
N PRO A 152 -0.04 3.35 0.05
CA PRO A 152 0.67 4.20 -0.90
C PRO A 152 0.71 3.68 -2.34
N THR A 153 0.31 2.43 -2.58
CA THR A 153 0.30 1.83 -3.92
C THR A 153 -1.12 1.59 -4.41
N SER A 154 -1.29 1.57 -5.74
CA SER A 154 -2.59 1.31 -6.35
C SER A 154 -3.16 -0.06 -5.94
N GLU A 155 -2.30 -1.06 -5.72
CA GLU A 155 -2.67 -2.41 -5.32
C GLU A 155 -3.29 -2.42 -3.93
N LEU A 156 -2.65 -1.73 -2.96
CA LEU A 156 -3.13 -1.62 -1.58
C LEU A 156 -4.40 -0.76 -1.51
N ALA A 157 -4.41 0.38 -2.20
CA ALA A 157 -5.58 1.25 -2.25
C ALA A 157 -6.79 0.58 -2.92
N LYS A 158 -6.60 -0.19 -3.99
CA LYS A 158 -7.68 -1.01 -4.61
C LYS A 158 -8.25 -2.02 -3.64
N GLN A 159 -7.40 -2.71 -2.88
CA GLN A 159 -7.88 -3.67 -1.89
C GLN A 159 -8.58 -2.95 -0.73
N LYS A 160 -8.07 -1.81 -0.25
CA LYS A 160 -8.72 -0.98 0.77
C LYS A 160 -10.11 -0.51 0.35
N LEU A 161 -10.28 -0.09 -0.90
CA LEU A 161 -11.58 0.31 -1.43
C LEU A 161 -12.57 -0.86 -1.54
N LYS A 162 -12.08 -2.09 -1.75
CA LYS A 162 -12.92 -3.30 -1.74
C LYS A 162 -13.29 -3.73 -0.32
N ASP A 163 -12.37 -3.59 0.62
CA ASP A 163 -12.55 -3.95 2.03
C ASP A 163 -13.41 -2.92 2.78
N GLY A 164 -13.29 -1.65 2.39
CA GLY A 164 -13.97 -0.52 2.99
C GLY A 164 -13.40 -0.13 4.35
N GLU A 165 -14.26 -0.10 5.36
CA GLU A 165 -13.92 0.41 6.70
C GLU A 165 -13.05 -0.52 7.53
N THR A 166 -13.04 -1.81 7.22
CA THR A 166 -12.36 -2.86 7.98
C THR A 166 -11.51 -3.66 7.02
N ASP A 167 -10.21 -3.72 7.28
CA ASP A 167 -9.28 -4.40 6.38
C ASP A 167 -9.46 -5.92 6.46
N SER A 168 -9.43 -6.57 5.30
CA SER A 168 -9.47 -8.01 5.19
C SER A 168 -8.15 -8.63 5.64
N PRO A 169 -8.13 -9.93 6.04
CA PRO A 169 -6.87 -10.62 6.32
C PRO A 169 -5.86 -10.52 5.18
N LYS A 170 -6.34 -10.48 3.92
CA LYS A 170 -5.50 -10.32 2.74
C LYS A 170 -4.80 -8.96 2.71
N LEU A 171 -5.52 -7.87 2.96
CA LEU A 171 -4.92 -6.53 2.98
C LEU A 171 -3.95 -6.36 4.14
N ILE A 172 -4.36 -6.81 5.34
CA ILE A 172 -3.51 -6.81 6.54
C ILE A 172 -2.20 -7.53 6.27
N HIS A 173 -2.27 -8.72 5.67
CA HIS A 173 -1.10 -9.50 5.28
C HIS A 173 -0.18 -8.75 4.31
N GLN A 174 -0.73 -8.12 3.27
CA GLN A 174 0.06 -7.36 2.30
C GLN A 174 0.78 -6.18 2.96
N ILE A 175 0.09 -5.43 3.83
CA ILE A 175 0.66 -4.27 4.53
C ILE A 175 1.77 -4.71 5.49
N ILE A 176 1.48 -5.69 6.33
CA ILE A 176 2.43 -6.16 7.35
C ILE A 176 3.68 -6.75 6.68
N LEU A 177 3.57 -7.55 5.63
CA LEU A 177 4.74 -8.08 4.94
C LEU A 177 5.55 -7.00 4.23
N THR A 178 4.88 -5.98 3.67
CA THR A 178 5.57 -4.84 3.04
C THR A 178 6.39 -4.07 4.08
N ARG A 179 5.81 -3.79 5.25
CA ARG A 179 6.52 -3.11 6.36
C ARG A 179 7.62 -3.99 6.94
N LEU A 180 7.37 -5.29 7.09
CA LEU A 180 8.36 -6.25 7.59
C LEU A 180 9.59 -6.34 6.70
N ALA A 181 9.41 -6.36 5.37
CA ALA A 181 10.51 -6.38 4.41
C ALA A 181 11.46 -5.18 4.59
N ASN A 182 10.92 -4.03 5.03
CA ASN A 182 11.67 -2.82 5.33
C ASN A 182 12.12 -2.72 6.80
N ARG A 183 11.87 -3.75 7.62
CA ARG A 183 12.09 -3.76 9.08
C ARG A 183 11.38 -2.61 9.80
N ASP A 184 10.26 -2.15 9.25
CA ASP A 184 9.45 -1.07 9.79
C ASP A 184 8.50 -1.62 10.87
N TYR A 185 9.10 -2.06 11.98
CA TYR A 185 8.38 -2.70 13.07
C TYR A 185 7.43 -1.74 13.79
N GLU A 186 7.75 -0.44 13.82
CA GLU A 186 6.88 0.57 14.41
C GLU A 186 5.60 0.76 13.59
N ALA A 187 5.68 0.79 12.26
CA ALA A 187 4.49 0.81 11.41
C ALA A 187 3.62 -0.43 11.60
N ILE A 188 4.22 -1.63 11.75
CA ILE A 188 3.48 -2.87 12.04
C ILE A 188 2.73 -2.73 13.38
N ARG A 189 3.40 -2.26 14.43
CA ARG A 189 2.77 -2.04 15.75
C ARG A 189 1.65 -1.01 15.66
N SER A 190 1.90 0.13 15.00
CA SER A 190 0.88 1.16 14.80
C SER A 190 -0.35 0.60 14.06
N TYR A 191 -0.15 -0.05 12.91
CA TYR A 191 -1.22 -0.61 12.09
C TYR A 191 -2.06 -1.66 12.81
N THR A 192 -1.41 -2.53 13.58
CA THR A 192 -2.05 -3.64 14.29
C THR A 192 -2.63 -3.24 15.64
N SER A 193 -2.31 -2.03 16.12
CA SER A 193 -2.93 -1.43 17.31
C SER A 193 -4.34 -0.87 17.02
N ASP A 194 -4.66 -0.56 15.77
CA ASP A 194 -6.02 -0.17 15.36
C ASP A 194 -7.04 -1.25 15.78
N ARG A 195 -8.15 -0.81 16.38
CA ARG A 195 -9.15 -1.72 16.95
C ARG A 195 -9.74 -2.66 15.91
N LYS A 196 -10.10 -2.17 14.72
CA LYS A 196 -10.74 -2.98 13.68
C LYS A 196 -9.74 -3.99 13.11
N ASN A 197 -8.50 -3.57 12.86
CA ASN A 197 -7.45 -4.45 12.38
C ASN A 197 -7.12 -5.54 13.41
N LYS A 198 -6.99 -5.17 14.68
CA LYS A 198 -6.77 -6.11 15.79
C LYS A 198 -7.92 -7.12 15.93
N GLU A 199 -9.16 -6.67 15.76
CA GLU A 199 -10.34 -7.54 15.75
C GLU A 199 -10.34 -8.52 14.57
N THR A 200 -9.94 -8.09 13.37
CA THR A 200 -9.77 -8.99 12.22
C THR A 200 -8.67 -10.01 12.49
N ILE A 201 -7.49 -9.57 12.94
CA ILE A 201 -6.32 -10.42 13.20
C ILE A 201 -6.62 -11.52 14.22
N ARG A 202 -7.40 -11.21 15.26
CA ARG A 202 -7.75 -12.18 16.32
C ARG A 202 -8.72 -13.27 15.90
N LYS A 203 -9.41 -13.14 14.77
CA LYS A 203 -10.34 -14.17 14.30
C LYS A 203 -9.57 -15.39 13.80
N PRO A 204 -10.12 -16.60 13.95
CA PRO A 204 -9.51 -17.77 13.34
C PRO A 204 -9.63 -17.72 11.82
N PRO A 205 -8.66 -18.31 11.07
CA PRO A 205 -8.78 -18.50 9.64
C PRO A 205 -10.10 -19.20 9.28
N THR A 206 -10.85 -18.66 8.33
CA THR A 206 -12.15 -19.25 7.92
C THR A 206 -12.05 -20.06 6.64
N ALA A 207 -10.95 -19.93 5.90
CA ALA A 207 -10.67 -20.69 4.69
C ALA A 207 -9.24 -21.26 4.68
N LYS A 208 -9.02 -22.36 3.94
CA LYS A 208 -7.69 -22.98 3.81
C LYS A 208 -6.58 -22.01 3.35
N PRO A 209 -6.79 -21.11 2.36
CA PRO A 209 -5.77 -20.14 1.95
C PRO A 209 -5.39 -19.16 3.07
N ASP A 210 -6.31 -18.90 4.01
CA ASP A 210 -6.08 -17.97 5.10
C ASP A 210 -5.11 -18.55 6.14
N ILE A 211 -5.00 -19.87 6.26
CA ILE A 211 -4.09 -20.52 7.23
C ILE A 211 -2.65 -20.02 7.05
N SER A 212 -2.16 -19.91 5.81
CA SER A 212 -0.84 -19.32 5.53
C SER A 212 -0.80 -17.83 5.87
N ILE A 213 -1.84 -17.09 5.50
CA ILE A 213 -1.92 -15.64 5.78
C ILE A 213 -1.79 -15.36 7.27
N TYR A 214 -2.56 -16.05 8.11
CA TYR A 214 -2.52 -15.84 9.55
C TYR A 214 -1.21 -16.32 10.18
N ASN A 215 -0.62 -17.41 9.68
CA ASN A 215 0.72 -17.82 10.12
C ASN A 215 1.78 -16.73 9.86
N ASP A 216 1.71 -16.10 8.68
CA ASP A 216 2.67 -15.07 8.27
C ASP A 216 2.43 -13.74 9.02
N ILE A 217 1.16 -13.41 9.30
CA ILE A 217 0.80 -12.32 10.22
C ILE A 217 1.38 -12.60 11.63
N GLY A 218 1.21 -13.80 12.16
CA GLY A 218 1.75 -14.19 13.47
C GLY A 218 3.26 -14.07 13.55
N TYR A 219 3.98 -14.50 12.50
CA TYR A 219 5.41 -14.31 12.37
C TYR A 219 5.81 -12.83 12.38
N ALA A 220 5.17 -12.00 11.56
CA ALA A 220 5.49 -10.58 11.46
C ALA A 220 5.18 -9.79 12.75
N LEU A 221 4.12 -10.18 13.46
CA LEU A 221 3.82 -9.64 14.79
C LEU A 221 4.92 -10.01 15.79
N ALA A 222 5.43 -11.24 15.76
CA ALA A 222 6.53 -11.66 16.61
C ALA A 222 7.79 -10.85 16.36
N GLU A 223 8.15 -10.64 15.09
CA GLU A 223 9.28 -9.80 14.68
C GLU A 223 9.12 -8.34 15.15
N ALA A 224 7.87 -7.85 15.19
CA ALA A 224 7.55 -6.52 15.71
C ALA A 224 7.40 -6.46 17.25
N ASN A 225 7.69 -7.56 17.96
CA ASN A 225 7.56 -7.73 19.41
C ASN A 225 6.12 -7.65 19.96
N GLU A 226 5.11 -7.85 19.11
CA GLU A 226 3.69 -7.97 19.49
C GLU A 226 3.35 -9.41 19.90
N LEU A 227 4.11 -9.94 20.88
CA LEU A 227 4.15 -11.37 21.19
C LEU A 227 2.79 -11.95 21.64
N ASP A 228 1.96 -11.17 22.33
CA ASP A 228 0.64 -11.63 22.77
C ASP A 228 -0.33 -11.81 21.60
N LEU A 229 -0.33 -10.85 20.66
CA LEU A 229 -1.16 -10.94 19.46
C LEU A 229 -0.64 -12.02 18.52
N ALA A 230 0.70 -12.13 18.38
CA ALA A 230 1.34 -13.21 17.63
C ALA A 230 0.94 -14.58 18.16
N LEU A 231 1.04 -14.81 19.48
CA LEU A 231 0.66 -16.08 20.09
C LEU A 231 -0.82 -16.39 19.87
N CYS A 232 -1.71 -15.42 20.08
CA CYS A 232 -3.14 -15.58 19.84
C CYS A 232 -3.44 -16.04 18.40
N VAL A 233 -2.85 -15.37 17.41
CA VAL A 233 -3.03 -15.69 15.99
C VAL A 233 -2.49 -17.08 15.66
N LEU A 234 -1.28 -17.40 16.11
CA LEU A 234 -0.66 -18.69 15.82
C LEU A 234 -1.41 -19.85 16.48
N ARG A 235 -1.99 -19.66 17.67
CA ARG A 235 -2.87 -20.66 18.30
C ARG A 235 -4.15 -20.90 17.50
N ASN A 236 -4.76 -19.85 16.93
CA ASN A 236 -5.88 -20.04 16.01
C ASN A 236 -5.50 -20.86 14.77
N VAL A 237 -4.28 -20.67 14.24
CA VAL A 237 -3.77 -21.47 13.12
C VAL A 237 -3.55 -22.93 13.56
N GLU A 238 -3.04 -23.14 14.77
CA GLU A 238 -2.81 -24.47 15.34
C GLU A 238 -4.08 -25.30 15.50
N GLU A 239 -5.18 -24.69 15.94
CA GLU A 239 -6.47 -25.38 16.06
C GLU A 239 -6.94 -25.99 14.72
N ILE A 240 -6.55 -25.39 13.60
CA ILE A 240 -6.99 -25.77 12.25
C ILE A 240 -5.94 -26.63 11.54
N SER A 241 -4.65 -26.34 11.74
CA SER A 241 -3.53 -26.96 11.02
C SER A 241 -2.33 -27.23 11.94
N PRO A 242 -2.48 -28.11 12.94
CA PRO A 242 -1.45 -28.33 13.96
C PRO A 242 -0.16 -28.95 13.40
N GLU A 243 -0.26 -29.66 12.27
CA GLU A 243 0.88 -30.35 11.64
C GLU A 243 1.75 -29.46 10.74
N ARG A 244 1.40 -28.17 10.59
CA ARG A 244 2.14 -27.24 9.72
C ARG A 244 3.55 -26.98 10.29
N THR A 245 4.59 -27.45 9.59
CA THR A 245 5.99 -27.30 10.02
C THR A 245 6.39 -25.86 10.31
N VAL A 246 5.99 -24.91 9.45
CA VAL A 246 6.32 -23.48 9.63
C VAL A 246 5.64 -22.90 10.88
N LEU A 247 4.40 -23.34 11.18
CA LEU A 247 3.69 -22.91 12.37
C LEU A 247 4.41 -23.36 13.64
N MET A 248 4.90 -24.61 13.69
CA MET A 248 5.62 -25.13 14.85
C MET A 248 6.83 -24.26 15.18
N LEU A 249 7.61 -23.86 14.18
CA LEU A 249 8.75 -22.98 14.40
C LEU A 249 8.31 -21.60 14.94
N ASN A 250 7.28 -21.00 14.34
CA ASN A 250 6.79 -19.69 14.74
C ASN A 250 6.22 -19.69 16.17
N LEU A 251 5.44 -20.72 16.54
CA LEU A 251 4.94 -20.89 17.92
C LEU A 251 6.10 -21.06 18.91
N ALA A 252 7.08 -21.90 18.56
CA ALA A 252 8.25 -22.12 19.41
C ALA A 252 9.06 -20.83 19.62
N ASP A 253 9.26 -20.04 18.55
CA ASP A 253 9.95 -18.76 18.62
C ASP A 253 9.18 -17.77 19.51
N VAL A 254 7.86 -17.61 19.32
CA VAL A 254 7.04 -16.71 20.15
C VAL A 254 7.02 -17.12 21.61
N LEU A 255 6.79 -18.41 21.91
CA LEU A 255 6.80 -18.92 23.28
C LEU A 255 8.15 -18.72 23.96
N TRP A 256 9.24 -18.92 23.20
CA TRP A 256 10.60 -18.68 23.70
C TRP A 256 10.82 -17.21 24.09
N GLU A 257 10.49 -16.27 23.21
CA GLU A 257 10.66 -14.83 23.48
C GLU A 257 9.76 -14.35 24.64
N LYS A 258 8.62 -15.02 24.88
CA LYS A 258 7.76 -14.77 26.04
C LYS A 258 8.29 -15.37 27.35
N GLY A 259 9.42 -16.08 27.34
CA GLY A 259 9.97 -16.78 28.50
C GLY A 259 9.26 -18.10 28.84
N LEU A 260 8.36 -18.58 27.98
CA LEU A 260 7.62 -19.84 28.13
C LEU A 260 8.40 -21.02 27.51
N GLN A 261 9.66 -21.18 27.90
CA GLN A 261 10.60 -22.10 27.25
C GLN A 261 10.17 -23.57 27.33
N GLU A 262 9.57 -23.97 28.45
CA GLU A 262 9.06 -25.34 28.63
C GLU A 262 7.89 -25.65 27.67
N GLU A 263 7.07 -24.66 27.32
CA GLU A 263 6.05 -24.80 26.28
C GLU A 263 6.65 -24.75 24.87
N ALA A 264 7.75 -24.01 24.66
CA ALA A 264 8.40 -23.89 23.37
C ALA A 264 9.13 -25.17 22.93
N LYS A 265 9.79 -25.87 23.87
CA LYS A 265 10.62 -27.06 23.59
C LYS A 265 9.88 -28.15 22.79
N PRO A 266 8.66 -28.57 23.16
CA PRO A 266 7.89 -29.53 22.36
C PRO A 266 7.68 -29.12 20.89
N TYR A 267 7.47 -27.82 20.62
CA TYR A 267 7.32 -27.33 19.24
C TYR A 267 8.64 -27.40 18.47
N TYR A 268 9.76 -27.01 19.07
CA TYR A 268 11.08 -27.16 18.44
C TYR A 268 11.40 -28.63 18.14
N GLN A 269 11.07 -29.55 19.04
CA GLN A 269 11.28 -30.98 18.84
C GLN A 269 10.46 -31.50 17.65
N LYS A 270 9.17 -31.17 17.60
CA LYS A 270 8.29 -31.55 16.48
C LYS A 270 8.77 -30.96 15.15
N TYR A 271 9.09 -29.66 15.13
CA TYR A 271 9.65 -28.99 13.95
C TYR A 271 10.91 -29.69 13.44
N TYR A 272 11.87 -29.95 14.34
CA TYR A 272 13.13 -30.59 13.98
C TYR A 272 12.91 -32.00 13.44
N SER A 273 12.09 -32.81 14.12
CA SER A 273 11.73 -34.16 13.69
C SER A 273 11.10 -34.16 12.29
N GLN A 274 10.13 -33.26 12.04
CA GLN A 274 9.53 -33.13 10.71
C GLN A 274 10.55 -32.74 9.64
N MET A 275 11.43 -31.77 9.92
CA MET A 275 12.46 -31.33 8.99
C MET A 275 13.50 -32.42 8.70
N GLU A 276 13.84 -33.23 9.70
CA GLU A 276 14.71 -34.41 9.54
C GLU A 276 14.04 -35.49 8.68
N ASN A 277 12.78 -35.83 8.97
CA ASN A 277 12.02 -36.84 8.25
C ASN A 277 11.85 -36.53 6.76
N ILE A 278 11.74 -35.25 6.38
CA ILE A 278 11.66 -34.83 4.97
C ILE A 278 13.02 -34.54 4.33
N GLY A 279 14.14 -34.91 4.98
CA GLY A 279 15.49 -34.74 4.45
C GLY A 279 15.98 -33.28 4.39
N LYS A 280 15.33 -32.36 5.13
CA LYS A 280 15.64 -30.92 5.15
C LYS A 280 16.34 -30.46 6.44
N LYS A 281 16.95 -31.38 7.19
CA LYS A 281 17.74 -31.08 8.41
C LYS A 281 18.70 -29.89 8.27
N ARG A 282 19.36 -29.77 7.11
CA ARG A 282 20.29 -28.65 6.79
C ARG A 282 19.65 -27.25 6.78
N LEU A 283 18.32 -27.17 6.68
CA LEU A 283 17.56 -25.93 6.67
C LEU A 283 17.03 -25.56 8.06
N VAL A 284 17.25 -26.40 9.08
CA VAL A 284 16.84 -26.09 10.45
C VAL A 284 17.71 -24.94 10.97
N PRO A 285 17.11 -23.83 11.44
CA PRO A 285 17.87 -22.73 12.01
C PRO A 285 18.72 -23.18 13.21
N MET A 286 19.96 -22.70 13.30
CA MET A 286 20.87 -23.05 14.42
C MET A 286 20.26 -22.80 15.79
N ARG A 287 19.42 -21.74 15.92
CA ARG A 287 18.71 -21.41 17.16
C ARG A 287 17.84 -22.54 17.68
N VAL A 288 17.29 -23.39 16.81
CA VAL A 288 16.43 -24.52 17.23
C VAL A 288 17.23 -25.50 18.08
N MET A 289 18.44 -25.89 17.63
CA MET A 289 19.30 -26.78 18.40
C MET A 289 19.78 -26.13 19.70
N ALA A 290 20.17 -24.85 19.65
CA ALA A 290 20.60 -24.12 20.84
C ALA A 290 19.50 -24.10 21.92
N ARG A 291 18.25 -23.81 21.53
CA ARG A 291 17.08 -23.75 22.42
C ARG A 291 16.62 -25.11 22.94
N LEU A 292 16.92 -26.20 22.23
CA LEU A 292 16.66 -27.55 22.71
C LEU A 292 17.69 -28.04 23.73
N LEU A 293 18.92 -27.49 23.71
CA LEU A 293 20.03 -27.90 24.57
C LEU A 293 20.18 -27.06 25.83
N SER A 294 19.54 -25.89 25.88
CA SER A 294 19.44 -25.02 27.07
C SER A 294 18.38 -25.48 28.05
#